data_AF-A0A926AXG8-F1
#
_entry.id   AF-A0A926AXG8-F1
#
_cell.length_a   1.000
_cell.length_b   1.000
_cell.length_c   1.000
_cell.angle_alpha   90.00
_cell.angle_beta   90.00
_cell.angle_gamma   90.00
#
_symmetry.space_group_name_H-M   'P 1'
#
loop_
_entity.id
_entity.type
_entity.pdbx_description
1 polymer ?
#
loop_
_entity_poly.entity_id
_entity_poly.type
_entity_poly.pdbx_seq_one_letter_code
_entity_poly.pdbx_strand_id
1 'polypeptide(L)'
;MPSFLMMSLIDDVPVMFNHLQPIDISLHISGGEQPNAFGLPKAQFEPFRSGSFVGSIEEGGPVRCDVVTVATHGNGTHTECVGHIAGKGYLITECFTEFADVARVVSVPLALVDGDQVITRDMLEGAWQQTDTTTLILRTLPNDANKRSQMWSGNNPPYIHIDAM
;
A
#
# COMPACT_ATOMS: atom_id res chain seq x y z
N MET A 1 -20.59 1.02 30.83
CA MET A 1 -20.23 0.30 29.58
C MET A 1 -18.72 0.25 29.52
N PRO A 2 -18.08 -0.86 29.11
CA PRO A 2 -16.63 -0.87 28.96
C PRO A 2 -16.24 0.13 27.87
N SER A 3 -15.21 0.93 28.15
CA SER A 3 -14.57 1.76 27.12
C SER A 3 -13.88 0.84 26.12
N PHE A 4 -14.30 0.87 24.86
CA PHE A 4 -13.62 0.16 23.76
C PHE A 4 -12.40 0.94 23.23
N LEU A 5 -12.14 2.13 23.79
CA LEU A 5 -10.95 2.91 23.48
C LEU A 5 -9.76 2.34 24.24
N MET A 6 -8.73 1.99 23.47
CA MET A 6 -7.42 1.63 23.99
C MET A 6 -6.52 2.86 23.91
N MET A 7 -5.71 3.07 24.94
CA MET A 7 -4.66 4.08 24.95
C MET A 7 -3.32 3.37 24.73
N SER A 8 -2.53 3.87 23.79
CA SER A 8 -1.14 3.45 23.58
C SER A 8 -0.25 4.69 23.48
N LEU A 9 1.04 4.51 23.71
CA LEU A 9 2.06 5.45 23.25
C LEU A 9 2.55 4.94 21.89
N ILE A 10 2.53 5.81 20.88
CA ILE A 10 3.09 5.58 19.54
C ILE A 10 3.89 6.85 19.24
N ASP A 11 5.18 6.73 18.92
CA ASP A 11 6.10 7.87 18.75
C ASP A 11 6.14 8.82 19.95
N ASP A 12 6.08 8.27 21.18
CA ASP A 12 5.93 9.02 22.43
C ASP A 12 4.65 9.90 22.52
N VAL A 13 3.73 9.78 21.56
CA VAL A 13 2.44 10.45 21.54
C VAL A 13 1.36 9.54 22.14
N PRO A 14 0.60 9.99 23.15
CA PRO A 14 -0.56 9.25 23.64
C PRO A 14 -1.67 9.24 22.58
N VAL A 15 -2.00 8.05 22.09
CA VAL A 15 -3.04 7.85 21.07
C VAL A 15 -4.17 7.04 21.67
N MET A 16 -5.39 7.51 21.48
CA MET A 16 -6.61 6.77 21.81
C MET A 16 -7.29 6.31 20.52
N PHE A 17 -7.52 5.01 20.38
CA PHE A 17 -8.13 4.44 19.19
C PHE A 17 -9.04 3.26 19.53
N ASN A 18 -9.99 2.96 18.63
CA ASN A 18 -10.87 1.81 18.71
C ASN A 18 -10.36 0.68 17.81
N HIS A 19 -9.66 -0.29 18.39
CA HIS A 19 -9.12 -1.45 17.68
C HIS A 19 -10.19 -2.36 17.06
N LEU A 20 -11.47 -2.22 17.46
CA LEU A 20 -12.60 -2.95 16.87
C LEU A 20 -13.19 -2.26 15.63
N GLN A 21 -12.75 -1.03 15.32
CA GLN A 21 -13.20 -0.26 14.16
C GLN A 21 -12.02 0.24 13.33
N PRO A 22 -11.13 -0.65 12.85
CA PRO A 22 -10.04 -0.23 11.97
C PRO A 22 -10.58 0.23 10.62
N ILE A 23 -9.87 1.18 10.00
CA ILE A 23 -10.07 1.55 8.60
C ILE A 23 -8.96 0.86 7.80
N ASP A 24 -9.32 -0.13 7.01
CA ASP A 24 -8.38 -0.80 6.10
C ASP A 24 -8.11 0.08 4.88
N ILE A 25 -6.84 0.47 4.71
CA ILE A 25 -6.36 1.24 3.55
C ILE A 25 -5.54 0.38 2.59
N SER A 26 -5.51 -0.94 2.80
CA SER A 26 -4.78 -1.89 1.97
C SER A 26 -5.52 -2.17 0.67
N LEU A 27 -4.77 -2.32 -0.42
CA LEU A 27 -5.23 -2.90 -1.67
C LEU A 27 -4.81 -4.37 -1.67
N HIS A 28 -5.78 -5.28 -1.65
CA HIS A 28 -5.53 -6.70 -1.55
C HIS A 28 -4.82 -7.24 -2.80
N ILE A 29 -3.91 -8.20 -2.59
CA ILE A 29 -3.42 -9.06 -3.65
C ILE A 29 -4.54 -10.03 -4.02
N SER A 30 -4.88 -10.12 -5.30
CA SER A 30 -6.01 -10.90 -5.79
C SER A 30 -5.68 -11.61 -7.11
N GLY A 31 -6.27 -12.78 -7.34
CA GLY A 31 -6.25 -13.42 -8.67
C GLY A 31 -7.19 -12.74 -9.68
N GLY A 32 -8.05 -11.83 -9.21
CA GLY A 32 -9.03 -11.10 -10.02
C GLY A 32 -8.63 -9.65 -10.30
N GLU A 33 -9.57 -8.72 -10.09
CA GLU A 33 -9.30 -7.28 -10.18
C GLU A 33 -8.44 -6.82 -9.00
N GLN A 34 -7.39 -6.07 -9.32
CA GLN A 34 -6.43 -5.48 -8.40
C GLN A 34 -5.67 -4.36 -9.14
N PRO A 35 -5.03 -3.42 -8.43
CA PRO A 35 -4.16 -2.48 -9.09
C PRO A 35 -2.92 -3.21 -9.63
N ASN A 36 -2.44 -2.80 -10.80
CA ASN A 36 -1.23 -3.35 -11.39
C ASN A 36 -0.39 -2.30 -12.09
N ALA A 37 0.93 -2.42 -11.99
CA ALA A 37 1.88 -1.42 -12.48
C ALA A 37 3.11 -2.05 -13.15
N PHE A 38 3.87 -1.21 -13.87
CA PHE A 38 5.19 -1.50 -14.43
C PHE A 38 5.24 -2.64 -15.46
N GLY A 39 4.11 -3.01 -16.05
CA GLY A 39 4.02 -4.15 -16.97
C GLY A 39 4.27 -5.49 -16.29
N LEU A 40 4.25 -5.52 -14.95
CA LEU A 40 4.47 -6.73 -14.17
C LEU A 40 3.26 -7.67 -14.27
N PRO A 41 3.45 -8.99 -14.16
CA PRO A 41 2.34 -9.92 -14.16
C PRO A 41 1.38 -9.66 -12.98
N LYS A 42 0.11 -10.03 -13.17
CA LYS A 42 -0.84 -10.13 -12.06
C LYS A 42 -0.44 -11.26 -11.12
N ALA A 43 -0.86 -11.15 -9.87
CA ALA A 43 -0.73 -12.25 -8.92
C ALA A 43 -1.46 -13.50 -9.43
N GLN A 44 -0.83 -14.67 -9.24
CA GLN A 44 -1.35 -15.97 -9.65
C GLN A 44 -1.57 -16.85 -8.42
N PHE A 45 -2.68 -17.58 -8.43
CA PHE A 45 -3.10 -18.48 -7.38
C PHE A 45 -3.38 -19.84 -8.03
N GLU A 46 -2.61 -20.85 -7.66
CA GLU A 46 -2.73 -22.19 -8.22
C GLU A 46 -2.79 -23.23 -7.10
N PRO A 47 -3.66 -24.26 -7.17
CA PRO A 47 -3.67 -25.31 -6.16
C PRO A 47 -2.30 -25.99 -6.06
N PHE A 48 -1.81 -26.19 -4.84
CA PHE A 48 -0.61 -26.97 -4.59
C PHE A 48 -0.83 -28.42 -5.02
N ARG A 49 0.11 -28.95 -5.81
CA ARG A 49 0.05 -30.32 -6.34
C ARG A 49 1.33 -31.08 -6.02
N SER A 50 1.18 -32.30 -5.50
CA SER A 50 2.30 -33.19 -5.21
C SER A 50 1.87 -34.65 -5.31
N GLY A 51 2.36 -35.38 -6.32
CA GLY A 51 1.90 -36.73 -6.61
C GLY A 51 0.40 -36.77 -6.90
N SER A 52 -0.36 -37.57 -6.14
CA SER A 52 -1.82 -37.62 -6.23
C SER A 52 -2.54 -36.58 -5.36
N PHE A 53 -1.81 -35.78 -4.58
CA PHE A 53 -2.40 -34.73 -3.76
C PHE A 53 -2.72 -33.50 -4.61
N VAL A 54 -3.95 -33.00 -4.46
CA VAL A 54 -4.43 -31.73 -5.04
C VAL A 54 -5.00 -30.88 -3.92
N GLY A 55 -4.42 -29.69 -3.71
CA GLY A 55 -4.83 -28.71 -2.70
C GLY A 55 -6.06 -27.89 -3.08
N SER A 56 -7.09 -28.49 -3.68
CA SER A 56 -8.35 -27.80 -4.00
C SER A 56 -9.55 -28.66 -3.64
N ILE A 57 -10.46 -28.10 -2.82
CA ILE A 57 -11.74 -28.73 -2.49
C ILE A 57 -12.62 -28.86 -3.75
N GLU A 58 -12.56 -27.85 -4.63
CA GLU A 58 -13.30 -27.79 -5.89
C GLU A 58 -12.90 -28.92 -6.85
N GLU A 59 -11.64 -29.36 -6.78
CA GLU A 59 -11.12 -30.50 -7.53
C GLU A 59 -11.20 -31.84 -6.76
N GLY A 60 -11.89 -31.88 -5.61
CA GLY A 60 -12.06 -33.09 -4.81
C GLY A 60 -10.93 -33.40 -3.83
N GLY A 61 -9.99 -32.48 -3.65
CA GLY A 61 -8.96 -32.52 -2.62
C GLY A 61 -9.52 -32.33 -1.21
N PRO A 62 -8.71 -32.60 -0.16
CA PRO A 62 -9.16 -32.55 1.23
C PRO A 62 -9.08 -31.15 1.85
N VAL A 63 -8.40 -30.20 1.20
CA VAL A 63 -8.14 -28.82 1.69
C VAL A 63 -8.06 -27.83 0.53
N ARG A 64 -8.13 -26.53 0.84
CA ARG A 64 -7.67 -25.45 -0.05
C ARG A 64 -6.25 -25.06 0.35
N CYS A 65 -5.30 -25.26 -0.55
CA CYS A 65 -3.88 -24.97 -0.34
C CYS A 65 -3.32 -24.46 -1.67
N ASP A 66 -3.22 -23.14 -1.80
CA ASP A 66 -2.74 -22.49 -3.02
C ASP A 66 -1.25 -22.12 -2.91
N VAL A 67 -0.54 -22.22 -4.03
CA VAL A 67 0.73 -21.57 -4.30
C VAL A 67 0.43 -20.20 -4.89
N VAL A 68 0.99 -19.15 -4.27
CA VAL A 68 0.81 -17.77 -4.71
C VAL A 68 2.11 -17.25 -5.32
N THR A 69 2.04 -16.77 -6.56
CA THR A 69 3.13 -16.04 -7.22
C THR A 69 2.74 -14.57 -7.31
N VAL A 70 3.61 -13.67 -6.81
CA VAL A 70 3.33 -12.23 -6.71
C VAL A 70 4.50 -11.39 -7.23
N ALA A 71 4.18 -10.33 -7.96
CA ALA A 71 5.10 -9.25 -8.27
C ALA A 71 4.85 -8.09 -7.29
N THR A 72 5.62 -8.02 -6.21
CA THR A 72 5.31 -7.20 -5.01
C THR A 72 5.11 -5.71 -5.29
N HIS A 73 5.89 -5.11 -6.20
CA HIS A 73 5.73 -3.69 -6.58
C HIS A 73 4.60 -3.44 -7.59
N GLY A 74 4.05 -4.51 -8.18
CA GLY A 74 3.00 -4.45 -9.19
C GLY A 74 1.67 -5.02 -8.72
N ASN A 75 1.53 -5.50 -7.49
CA ASN A 75 0.31 -6.14 -7.00
C ASN A 75 -0.02 -5.65 -5.58
N GLY A 76 -1.18 -5.02 -5.42
CA GLY A 76 -1.68 -4.60 -4.10
C GLY A 76 -0.87 -3.48 -3.44
N THR A 77 -1.03 -3.33 -2.13
CA THR A 77 -0.23 -2.41 -1.30
C THR A 77 1.10 -3.03 -0.92
N HIS A 78 2.18 -2.27 -1.06
CA HIS A 78 3.53 -2.71 -0.74
C HIS A 78 4.33 -1.61 -0.04
N THR A 79 5.53 -1.96 0.40
CA THR A 79 6.54 -1.04 0.94
C THR A 79 7.86 -1.27 0.23
N GLU A 80 8.76 -0.29 0.29
CA GLU A 80 10.07 -0.32 -0.35
C GLU A 80 11.16 0.05 0.65
N CYS A 81 12.37 -0.45 0.42
CA CYS A 81 13.57 0.03 1.11
C CYS A 81 14.62 0.40 0.08
N VAL A 82 15.66 1.13 0.51
CA VAL A 82 16.74 1.57 -0.37
C VAL A 82 17.45 0.42 -1.11
N GLY A 83 17.37 -0.81 -0.59
CA GLY A 83 17.87 -2.01 -1.27
C GLY A 83 17.24 -2.25 -2.64
N HIS A 84 16.03 -1.72 -2.90
CA HIS A 84 15.37 -1.78 -4.21
C HIS A 84 16.19 -1.09 -5.31
N ILE A 85 16.86 0.02 -4.99
CA ILE A 85 17.64 0.83 -5.95
C ILE A 85 19.16 0.70 -5.78
N ALA A 86 19.63 0.52 -4.55
CA ALA A 86 21.06 0.48 -4.21
C ALA A 86 21.65 -0.94 -4.28
N GLY A 87 20.81 -1.97 -4.42
CA GLY A 87 21.25 -3.36 -4.49
C GLY A 87 21.54 -3.95 -3.10
N LYS A 88 22.59 -4.78 -3.00
CA LYS A 88 22.87 -5.58 -1.80
C LYS A 88 23.26 -4.69 -0.61
N GLY A 89 22.72 -4.99 0.56
CA GLY A 89 23.14 -4.40 1.84
C GLY A 89 22.03 -3.80 2.70
N TYR A 90 20.79 -3.73 2.18
CA TYR A 90 19.65 -3.20 2.91
C TYR A 90 18.48 -4.17 2.80
N LEU A 91 18.06 -4.75 3.92
CA LEU A 91 16.84 -5.54 4.00
C LEU A 91 15.70 -4.69 4.57
N ILE A 92 14.48 -4.90 4.08
CA ILE A 92 13.30 -4.18 4.59
C ILE A 92 13.14 -4.35 6.11
N THR A 93 13.47 -5.52 6.63
CA THR A 93 13.43 -5.87 8.06
C THR A 93 14.49 -5.14 8.90
N GLU A 94 15.50 -4.54 8.26
CA GLU A 94 16.55 -3.74 8.91
C GLU A 94 16.26 -2.24 8.80
N CYS A 95 15.46 -1.81 7.81
CA CYS A 95 15.05 -0.42 7.64
C CYS A 95 13.81 -0.04 8.46
N PHE A 96 12.93 -1.02 8.74
CA PHE A 96 11.66 -0.79 9.44
C PHE A 96 11.77 -1.27 10.89
N THR A 97 12.09 -0.36 11.81
CA THR A 97 12.32 -0.66 13.23
C THR A 97 11.11 -0.42 14.12
N GLU A 98 10.16 0.41 13.67
CA GLU A 98 8.91 0.72 14.36
C GLU A 98 7.73 0.12 13.60
N PHE A 99 6.84 -0.61 14.28
CA PHE A 99 5.73 -1.34 13.64
C PHE A 99 4.42 -0.54 13.58
N ALA A 100 4.36 0.61 14.24
CA ALA A 100 3.21 1.50 14.29
C ALA A 100 3.72 2.93 14.40
N ASP A 101 3.02 3.85 13.73
CA ASP A 101 3.39 5.25 13.62
C ASP A 101 2.12 6.10 13.70
N VAL A 102 2.21 7.30 14.27
CA VAL A 102 1.14 8.29 14.18
C VAL A 102 1.25 9.01 12.85
N ALA A 103 0.34 8.72 11.94
CA ALA A 103 0.32 9.31 10.60
C ALA A 103 -0.72 10.42 10.46
N ARG A 104 -0.36 11.49 9.74
CA ARG A 104 -1.33 12.47 9.24
C ARG A 104 -1.79 12.09 7.84
N VAL A 105 -3.10 12.09 7.60
CA VAL A 105 -3.67 11.98 6.26
C VAL A 105 -3.95 13.38 5.72
N VAL A 106 -3.33 13.74 4.59
CA VAL A 106 -3.64 14.98 3.85
C VAL A 106 -4.22 14.65 2.49
N SER A 107 -5.12 15.50 1.99
CA SER A 107 -5.70 15.34 0.65
C SER A 107 -5.11 16.36 -0.30
N VAL A 108 -4.57 15.89 -1.42
CA VAL A 108 -3.86 16.73 -2.39
C VAL A 108 -4.51 16.58 -3.76
N PRO A 109 -4.84 17.68 -4.46
CA PRO A 109 -5.20 17.59 -5.87
C PRO A 109 -3.99 17.17 -6.70
N LEU A 110 -4.22 16.85 -7.98
CA LEU A 110 -3.17 16.64 -8.97
C LEU A 110 -3.15 17.85 -9.92
N ALA A 111 -1.98 18.46 -10.10
CA ALA A 111 -1.76 19.46 -11.13
C ALA A 111 -1.44 18.78 -12.46
N LEU A 112 -1.79 19.41 -13.57
CA LEU A 112 -1.33 18.98 -14.89
C LEU A 112 -0.11 19.81 -15.29
N VAL A 113 1.07 19.21 -15.35
CA VAL A 113 2.33 19.86 -15.73
C VAL A 113 2.90 19.10 -16.92
N ASP A 114 3.04 19.77 -18.06
CA ASP A 114 3.57 19.19 -19.30
C ASP A 114 2.91 17.86 -19.76
N GLY A 115 1.64 17.66 -19.39
CA GLY A 115 0.87 16.45 -19.71
C GLY A 115 0.86 15.38 -18.60
N ASP A 116 1.62 15.61 -17.53
CA ASP A 116 1.72 14.71 -16.38
C ASP A 116 0.88 15.17 -15.19
N GLN A 117 0.38 14.20 -14.43
CA GLN A 117 -0.31 14.45 -13.18
C GLN A 117 0.70 14.53 -12.03
N VAL A 118 0.86 15.69 -11.43
CA VAL A 118 1.95 15.96 -10.49
C VAL A 118 1.43 16.53 -9.17
N ILE A 119 1.99 16.03 -8.08
CA ILE A 119 1.88 16.66 -6.76
C ILE A 119 3.06 17.63 -6.65
N THR A 120 2.78 18.94 -6.64
CA THR A 120 3.82 19.97 -6.55
C THR A 120 4.14 20.34 -5.10
N ARG A 121 5.28 21.02 -4.90
CA ARG A 121 5.73 21.52 -3.60
C ARG A 121 4.67 22.39 -2.92
N ASP A 122 4.16 23.39 -3.63
CA ASP A 122 3.16 24.33 -3.10
C ASP A 122 1.87 23.61 -2.67
N MET A 123 1.47 22.53 -3.37
CA MET A 123 0.30 21.73 -3.00
C MET A 123 0.53 20.94 -1.72
N LEU A 124 1.73 20.37 -1.52
CA LEU A 124 2.09 19.69 -0.28
C LEU A 124 2.21 20.67 0.88
N GLU A 125 2.92 21.79 0.71
CA GLU A 125 3.06 22.83 1.74
C GLU A 125 1.69 23.40 2.16
N GLY A 126 0.79 23.60 1.19
CA GLY A 126 -0.58 24.04 1.46
C GLY A 126 -1.42 23.00 2.23
N ALA A 127 -1.23 21.72 1.95
CA ALA A 127 -2.00 20.63 2.56
C ALA A 127 -1.42 20.15 3.91
N TRP A 128 -0.12 20.32 4.13
CA TRP A 128 0.62 19.81 5.29
C TRP A 128 1.28 20.94 6.09
N GLN A 129 0.47 21.86 6.59
CA GLN A 129 0.96 23.02 7.37
C GLN A 129 1.42 22.67 8.79
N GLN A 130 0.95 21.55 9.33
CA GLN A 130 1.29 21.08 10.67
C GLN A 130 2.14 19.82 10.54
N THR A 131 3.36 19.85 11.08
CA THR A 131 4.35 18.76 11.02
C THR A 131 4.60 18.20 12.43
N ASP A 132 3.53 17.88 13.14
CA ASP A 132 3.55 17.23 14.46
C ASP A 132 3.69 15.69 14.35
N THR A 133 3.68 15.14 13.14
CA THR A 133 3.90 13.72 12.85
C THR A 133 5.08 13.53 11.92
N THR A 134 5.83 12.45 12.13
CA THR A 134 6.93 11.99 11.25
C THR A 134 6.41 11.25 10.03
N THR A 135 5.17 10.73 10.10
CA THR A 135 4.55 9.96 9.02
C THR A 135 3.41 10.74 8.36
N LEU A 136 3.37 10.67 7.02
CA LEU A 136 2.39 11.34 6.17
C LEU A 136 1.76 10.35 5.19
N ILE A 137 0.43 10.38 5.08
CA ILE A 137 -0.35 9.64 4.09
C ILE A 137 -0.94 10.64 3.10
N LEU A 138 -0.54 10.53 1.84
CA LEU A 138 -1.05 11.37 0.76
C LEU A 138 -2.27 10.71 0.10
N ARG A 139 -3.44 11.34 0.23
CA ARG A 139 -4.65 10.97 -0.51
C ARG A 139 -4.81 11.87 -1.73
N THR A 140 -4.46 11.35 -2.91
CA THR A 140 -4.63 12.09 -4.17
C THR A 140 -6.11 12.25 -4.54
N LEU A 141 -6.49 13.42 -5.07
CA LEU A 141 -7.85 13.74 -5.50
C LEU A 141 -7.94 13.83 -7.04
N PRO A 142 -9.04 13.34 -7.66
CA PRO A 142 -10.16 12.63 -7.02
C PRO A 142 -9.75 11.24 -6.51
N ASN A 143 -10.41 10.74 -5.46
CA ASN A 143 -10.11 9.44 -4.84
C ASN A 143 -11.24 8.43 -5.09
N ASP A 144 -11.52 8.19 -6.35
CA ASP A 144 -12.63 7.35 -6.77
C ASP A 144 -12.36 5.86 -6.52
N ALA A 145 -13.43 5.06 -6.42
CA ALA A 145 -13.34 3.64 -6.12
C ALA A 145 -12.56 2.83 -7.18
N ASN A 146 -12.45 3.34 -8.41
CA ASN A 146 -11.71 2.69 -9.51
C ASN A 146 -10.20 2.57 -9.22
N LYS A 147 -9.62 3.41 -8.37
CA LYS A 147 -8.21 3.31 -7.97
C LYS A 147 -7.84 1.95 -7.39
N ARG A 148 -8.82 1.25 -6.82
CA ARG A 148 -8.65 -0.09 -6.23
C ARG A 148 -8.41 -1.19 -7.27
N SER A 149 -8.71 -0.95 -8.54
CA SER A 149 -8.55 -1.91 -9.64
C SER A 149 -7.86 -1.31 -10.88
N GLN A 150 -7.28 -0.12 -10.74
CA GLN A 150 -6.67 0.61 -11.86
C GLN A 150 -5.43 -0.12 -12.40
N MET A 151 -5.39 -0.31 -13.72
CA MET A 151 -4.17 -0.72 -14.43
C MET A 151 -3.31 0.52 -14.69
N TRP A 152 -2.17 0.63 -14.04
CA TRP A 152 -1.21 1.73 -14.21
C TRP A 152 -0.15 1.43 -15.27
N SER A 153 0.10 0.15 -15.56
CA SER A 153 1.01 -0.28 -16.63
C SER A 153 0.60 0.32 -17.99
N GLY A 154 1.55 0.95 -18.69
CA GLY A 154 1.31 1.58 -19.98
C GLY A 154 0.46 2.86 -19.93
N ASN A 155 0.16 3.36 -18.72
CA ASN A 155 -0.52 4.63 -18.49
C ASN A 155 0.43 5.65 -17.85
N ASN A 156 -0.07 6.86 -17.59
CA ASN A 156 0.70 7.94 -16.97
C ASN A 156 0.28 8.12 -15.49
N PRO A 157 0.85 7.35 -14.54
CA PRO A 157 0.48 7.46 -13.13
C PRO A 157 0.94 8.80 -12.54
N PRO A 158 0.21 9.35 -11.55
CA PRO A 158 0.64 10.56 -10.88
C PRO A 158 1.89 10.32 -10.03
N TYR A 159 2.72 11.35 -9.87
CA TYR A 159 3.93 11.29 -9.06
C TYR A 159 4.15 12.57 -8.23
N ILE A 160 5.09 12.50 -7.27
CA ILE A 160 5.52 13.64 -6.46
C ILE A 160 6.68 14.32 -7.18
N HIS A 161 6.57 15.63 -7.44
CA HIS A 161 7.67 16.39 -8.04
C HIS A 161 8.91 16.35 -7.16
N ILE A 162 10.11 16.33 -7.75
CA ILE A 162 11.38 16.23 -6.99
C ILE A 162 11.56 17.38 -5.99
N ASP A 163 11.16 18.60 -6.35
CA ASP A 163 11.22 19.76 -5.45
C ASP A 163 10.27 19.66 -4.24
N ALA A 164 9.37 18.68 -4.25
CA ALA A 164 8.40 18.40 -3.21
C ALA A 164 8.79 17.21 -2.30
N MET A 165 9.92 16.53 -2.61
CA MET A 165 10.52 15.45 -1.81
C MET A 165 11.67 15.98 -0.95
#